data_AF-A5F9R2-F1
#
_entry.id   AF-A5F9R2-F1
#
_cell.length_a   1.000
_cell.length_b   1.000
_cell.length_c   1.000
_cell.angle_alpha   90.00
_cell.angle_beta   90.00
_cell.angle_gamma   90.00
#
_symmetry.space_group_name_H-M   'P 1'
#
loop_
_entity.id
_entity.type
_entity.pdbx_description
1 polymer ?
#
loop_
_entity_poly.entity_id
_entity_poly.type
_entity_poly.pdbx_seq_one_letter_code
_entity_poly.pdbx_strand_id
1 'polypeptide(L)'
;MISDEDKIKMFEMRVKGCSLRTIGNEFNVSHEYVRRILKDACNKGALIKRECKGMVYPNIAKWLMENDVSVSELGKMSGESPIRLRHILSGKNINSFTIDEIRKILEVTGMTFKEAFRLDDSVLEDCKAGD
;
A
#
# COMPACT_ATOMS: atom_id res chain seq x y z
N MET A 1 -6.27 -21.75 6.67
CA MET A 1 -5.96 -20.37 6.23
C MET A 1 -6.09 -20.36 4.72
N ILE A 2 -6.88 -19.47 4.14
CA ILE A 2 -7.07 -19.39 2.67
C ILE A 2 -5.75 -18.91 2.05
N SER A 3 -5.21 -19.68 1.11
CA SER A 3 -3.99 -19.33 0.37
C SER A 3 -4.26 -18.29 -0.71
N ASP A 4 -3.22 -17.74 -1.34
CA ASP A 4 -3.41 -16.82 -2.47
C ASP A 4 -3.95 -17.53 -3.72
N GLU A 5 -3.57 -18.80 -3.93
CA GLU A 5 -4.14 -19.66 -4.98
C GLU A 5 -5.65 -19.87 -4.77
N ASP A 6 -6.07 -20.09 -3.52
CA ASP A 6 -7.49 -20.22 -3.18
C ASP A 6 -8.25 -18.94 -3.51
N LYS A 7 -7.69 -17.76 -3.20
CA LYS A 7 -8.32 -16.47 -3.54
C LYS A 7 -8.48 -16.32 -5.05
N ILE A 8 -7.47 -16.68 -5.84
CA ILE A 8 -7.55 -16.65 -7.30
C ILE A 8 -8.70 -17.54 -7.78
N LYS A 9 -8.78 -18.77 -7.29
CA LYS A 9 -9.85 -19.70 -7.64
C LYS A 9 -11.25 -19.21 -7.20
N MET A 10 -11.37 -18.56 -6.04
CA MET A 10 -12.62 -17.88 -5.61
C MET A 10 -13.04 -16.79 -6.60
N PHE A 11 -12.09 -15.99 -7.08
CA PHE A 11 -12.34 -14.96 -8.10
C PHE A 11 -12.78 -15.57 -9.43
N GLU A 12 -12.12 -16.61 -9.90
CA GLU A 12 -12.51 -17.33 -11.12
C GLU A 12 -13.93 -17.88 -11.04
N MET A 13 -14.28 -18.52 -9.92
CA MET A 13 -15.64 -19.02 -9.69
C MET A 13 -16.66 -17.87 -9.72
N ARG A 14 -16.30 -16.71 -9.17
CA ARG A 14 -17.19 -15.54 -9.20
C ARG A 14 -17.41 -15.03 -10.62
N VAL A 15 -16.36 -14.97 -11.44
CA VAL A 15 -16.42 -14.61 -12.87
C VAL A 15 -17.27 -15.61 -13.66
N LYS A 16 -17.18 -16.90 -13.34
CA LYS A 16 -18.00 -17.98 -13.92
C LYS A 16 -19.47 -17.96 -13.46
N GLY A 17 -19.86 -17.01 -12.61
CA GLY A 17 -21.25 -16.84 -12.15
C GLY A 17 -21.63 -17.64 -10.90
N CYS A 18 -20.68 -18.29 -10.22
CA CYS A 18 -20.98 -19.01 -8.98
C CYS A 18 -21.45 -18.05 -7.86
N SER A 19 -22.36 -18.55 -7.02
CA SER A 19 -22.84 -17.81 -5.85
C SER A 19 -21.78 -17.78 -4.73
N LEU A 20 -21.80 -16.74 -3.89
CA LEU A 20 -20.89 -16.64 -2.74
C LEU A 20 -21.03 -17.83 -1.78
N ARG A 21 -22.24 -18.38 -1.65
CA ARG A 21 -22.51 -19.58 -0.85
C ARG A 21 -21.86 -20.82 -1.46
N THR A 22 -21.94 -20.99 -2.78
CA THR A 22 -21.28 -22.11 -3.48
C THR A 22 -19.77 -22.04 -3.30
N ILE A 23 -19.18 -20.86 -3.43
CA ILE A 23 -17.75 -20.64 -3.21
C ILE A 23 -17.40 -20.91 -1.74
N GLY A 24 -18.19 -20.40 -0.79
CA GLY A 24 -17.96 -20.65 0.63
C GLY A 24 -17.96 -22.15 0.97
N ASN A 25 -18.90 -22.90 0.40
CA ASN A 25 -18.98 -24.35 0.59
C ASN A 25 -17.75 -25.08 0.01
N GLU A 26 -17.27 -24.71 -1.19
CA GLU A 26 -16.09 -25.30 -1.83
C GLU A 26 -14.83 -25.16 -0.96
N PHE A 27 -14.64 -24.00 -0.33
CA PHE A 27 -13.45 -23.71 0.48
C PHE A 27 -13.67 -23.86 1.99
N ASN A 28 -14.82 -24.41 2.41
CA ASN A 28 -15.22 -24.55 3.81
C ASN A 28 -15.11 -23.24 4.63
N VAL A 29 -15.60 -22.15 4.06
CA VAL A 29 -15.64 -20.83 4.69
C VAL A 29 -17.03 -20.18 4.58
N SER A 30 -17.31 -19.19 5.42
CA SER A 30 -18.58 -18.47 5.34
C SER A 30 -18.68 -17.63 4.05
N HIS A 31 -19.89 -17.50 3.52
CA HIS A 31 -20.14 -16.67 2.34
C HIS A 31 -19.79 -15.18 2.59
N GLU A 32 -19.91 -14.70 3.84
CA GLU A 32 -19.47 -13.35 4.24
C GLU A 32 -17.95 -13.20 4.17
N TYR A 33 -17.20 -14.25 4.52
CA TYR A 33 -15.75 -14.23 4.38
C TYR A 33 -15.33 -14.16 2.92
N VAL A 34 -15.99 -14.93 2.04
CA VAL A 34 -15.79 -14.83 0.59
C VAL A 34 -16.11 -13.42 0.10
N ARG A 35 -17.26 -12.85 0.50
CA ARG A 35 -17.64 -11.47 0.13
C ARG A 35 -16.54 -10.48 0.50
N ARG A 36 -16.00 -10.57 1.71
CA ARG A 36 -14.92 -9.71 2.19
C ARG A 36 -13.66 -9.86 1.33
N ILE A 37 -13.19 -11.08 1.09
CA ILE A 37 -12.00 -11.34 0.26
C ILE A 37 -12.15 -10.70 -1.13
N LEU A 38 -13.29 -10.94 -1.79
CA LEU A 38 -13.54 -10.41 -3.13
C LEU A 38 -13.62 -8.88 -3.10
N LYS A 39 -14.29 -8.31 -2.09
CA LYS A 39 -14.40 -6.86 -1.93
C LYS A 39 -13.05 -6.20 -1.69
N ASP A 40 -12.20 -6.79 -0.85
CA ASP A 40 -10.89 -6.22 -0.51
C ASP A 40 -9.98 -6.20 -1.73
N ALA A 41 -9.93 -7.28 -2.51
CA ALA A 41 -9.13 -7.34 -3.72
C ALA A 41 -9.64 -6.38 -4.82
N CYS A 42 -10.96 -6.21 -4.99
CA CYS A 42 -11.48 -5.21 -5.93
C CYS A 42 -11.22 -3.75 -5.51
N ASN A 43 -11.13 -3.50 -4.20
CA ASN A 43 -10.97 -2.13 -3.67
C ASN A 43 -9.51 -1.75 -3.41
N LYS A 44 -8.55 -2.68 -3.52
CA LYS A 44 -7.16 -2.45 -3.15
C LYS A 44 -6.56 -1.22 -3.83
N GLY A 45 -6.68 -1.09 -5.15
CA GLY A 45 -6.18 0.09 -5.87
C GLY A 45 -6.82 1.42 -5.42
N ALA A 46 -8.12 1.41 -5.11
CA ALA A 46 -8.80 2.61 -4.60
C ALA A 46 -8.34 3.00 -3.19
N LEU A 47 -7.98 2.01 -2.35
CA LEU A 47 -7.39 2.23 -1.03
C LEU A 47 -5.98 2.80 -1.15
N ILE A 48 -5.12 2.21 -1.99
CA ILE A 48 -3.75 2.71 -2.23
C ILE A 48 -3.79 4.15 -2.75
N LYS A 49 -4.68 4.44 -3.71
CA LYS A 49 -4.88 5.81 -4.22
C LYS A 49 -5.26 6.79 -3.11
N ARG A 50 -6.08 6.37 -2.14
CA ARG A 50 -6.46 7.18 -0.98
C ARG A 50 -5.29 7.36 -0.01
N GLU A 51 -4.49 6.32 0.23
CA GLU A 51 -3.30 6.41 1.08
C GLU A 51 -2.26 7.36 0.50
N CYS A 52 -2.07 7.34 -0.82
CA CYS A 52 -1.15 8.22 -1.53
C CYS A 52 -1.63 9.68 -1.56
N LYS A 53 -2.93 9.93 -1.34
CA LYS A 53 -3.50 11.28 -1.27
C LYS A 53 -3.02 11.98 0.01
N GLY A 54 -2.00 12.82 -0.13
CA GLY A 54 -1.35 13.54 0.97
C GLY A 54 0.07 13.06 1.30
N MET A 55 0.66 12.23 0.45
CA MET A 55 2.11 11.96 0.52
C MET A 55 2.90 13.13 -0.05
N VAL A 56 4.01 13.47 0.60
CA VAL A 56 4.91 14.56 0.18
C VAL A 56 5.99 14.09 -0.80
N TYR A 57 6.11 12.78 -1.00
CA TYR A 57 7.06 12.14 -1.91
C TYR A 57 6.32 11.52 -3.12
N PRO A 58 6.07 12.29 -4.20
CA PRO A 58 5.25 11.86 -5.34
C PRO A 58 5.80 10.62 -6.05
N ASN A 59 7.12 10.45 -6.11
CA ASN A 59 7.72 9.29 -6.78
C ASN A 59 7.52 7.98 -5.99
N ILE A 60 7.55 8.04 -4.66
CA ILE A 60 7.19 6.89 -3.81
C ILE A 60 5.70 6.58 -3.97
N ALA A 61 4.83 7.59 -3.94
CA ALA A 61 3.40 7.39 -4.17
C ALA A 61 3.11 6.76 -5.54
N LYS A 62 3.81 7.20 -6.59
CA LYS A 62 3.73 6.61 -7.93
C LYS A 62 4.14 5.15 -7.93
N TRP A 63 5.29 4.83 -7.33
CA TRP A 63 5.78 3.45 -7.24
C TRP A 63 4.79 2.54 -6.51
N LEU A 64 4.19 3.00 -5.40
CA LEU A 64 3.17 2.25 -4.67
C LEU A 64 1.95 1.91 -5.55
N MET A 65 1.48 2.87 -6.34
CA MET A 65 0.35 2.66 -7.26
C MET A 65 0.71 1.70 -8.41
N GLU A 66 1.89 1.85 -9.00
CA GLU A 66 2.34 1.02 -10.14
C GLU A 66 2.58 -0.44 -9.73
N ASN A 67 3.00 -0.67 -8.49
CA ASN A 67 3.29 -2.01 -7.97
C ASN A 67 2.12 -2.62 -7.17
N ASP A 68 0.98 -1.94 -7.05
CA ASP A 68 -0.15 -2.35 -6.19
C ASP A 68 0.30 -2.67 -4.74
N VAL A 69 1.16 -1.81 -4.19
CA VAL A 69 1.71 -1.93 -2.83
C VAL A 69 1.14 -0.83 -1.95
N SER A 70 0.54 -1.22 -0.82
CA SER A 70 0.13 -0.29 0.24
C SER A 70 1.32 0.17 1.10
N VAL A 71 1.18 1.26 1.84
CA VAL A 71 2.24 1.70 2.78
C VAL A 71 2.53 0.63 3.83
N SER A 72 1.51 -0.14 4.24
CA SER A 72 1.71 -1.24 5.17
C SER A 72 2.48 -2.40 4.58
N GLU A 73 2.29 -2.71 3.30
CA GLU A 73 3.07 -3.73 2.61
C GLU A 73 4.52 -3.25 2.42
N LEU A 74 4.72 -1.98 2.01
CA LEU A 74 6.05 -1.40 1.91
C LEU A 74 6.80 -1.46 3.24
N GLY A 75 6.15 -1.09 4.35
CA GLY A 75 6.73 -1.19 5.69
C GLY A 75 7.14 -2.64 6.02
N LYS A 76 6.31 -3.63 5.71
CA LYS A 76 6.68 -5.04 5.90
C LYS A 76 7.87 -5.46 5.03
N MET A 77 7.91 -5.01 3.76
CA MET A 77 9.00 -5.30 2.83
C MET A 77 10.32 -4.68 3.29
N SER A 78 10.29 -3.46 3.81
CA SER A 78 11.48 -2.76 4.31
C SER A 78 11.83 -3.14 5.76
N GLY A 79 11.02 -3.94 6.44
CA GLY A 79 11.18 -4.23 7.87
C GLY A 79 10.94 -3.02 8.79
N GLU A 80 10.14 -2.05 8.33
CA GLU A 80 9.80 -0.83 9.03
C GLU A 80 8.35 -0.81 9.53
N SER A 81 8.09 -0.02 10.56
CA SER A 81 6.72 0.15 11.09
C SER A 81 5.82 0.85 10.07
N PRO A 82 4.69 0.23 9.64
CA PRO A 82 3.73 0.83 8.73
C PRO A 82 3.24 2.22 9.15
N ILE A 83 2.99 2.38 10.46
CA ILE A 83 2.47 3.63 11.04
C ILE A 83 3.51 4.73 10.91
N ARG A 84 4.76 4.40 11.26
CA ARG A 84 5.88 5.33 11.20
C ARG A 84 6.15 5.75 9.76
N LEU A 85 6.22 4.78 8.85
CA LEU A 85 6.42 5.04 7.43
C LEU A 85 5.33 5.96 6.87
N ARG A 86 4.06 5.72 7.24
CA ARG A 86 2.95 6.61 6.86
C ARG A 86 3.13 8.05 7.35
N HIS A 87 3.57 8.26 8.59
CA HIS A 87 3.81 9.60 9.12
C HIS A 87 4.95 10.31 8.41
N ILE A 88 6.02 9.59 8.08
CA ILE A 88 7.15 10.15 7.36
C ILE A 88 6.76 10.50 5.92
N LEU A 89 6.14 9.56 5.20
CA LEU A 89 5.75 9.76 3.81
C LEU A 89 4.67 10.83 3.61
N SER A 90 3.90 11.16 4.66
CA SER A 90 2.94 12.26 4.67
C SER A 90 3.51 13.58 5.20
N GLY A 91 4.81 13.66 5.48
CA GLY A 91 5.48 14.87 5.95
C GLY A 91 5.24 15.22 7.43
N LYS A 92 4.40 14.47 8.15
CA LYS A 92 4.09 14.73 9.58
C LYS A 92 5.29 14.58 10.51
N ASN A 93 6.33 13.87 10.08
CA ASN A 93 7.53 13.66 10.88
C ASN A 93 8.81 13.55 10.03
N ILE A 94 8.98 14.49 9.08
CA ILE A 94 10.07 14.49 8.10
C ILE A 94 11.46 14.48 8.76
N ASN A 95 11.62 15.18 9.89
CA ASN A 95 12.89 15.32 10.60
C ASN A 95 13.32 14.04 11.35
N SER A 96 12.51 12.99 11.32
CA SER A 96 12.78 11.74 12.03
C SER A 96 13.28 10.61 11.13
N PHE A 97 13.50 10.86 9.84
CA PHE A 97 13.91 9.80 8.91
C PHE A 97 15.36 9.41 9.13
N THR A 98 15.59 8.16 9.53
CA THR A 98 16.94 7.63 9.70
C THR A 98 17.53 7.21 8.36
N ILE A 99 18.87 7.21 8.26
CA ILE A 99 19.58 6.77 7.05
C ILE A 99 19.27 5.29 6.74
N ASP A 100 19.13 4.45 7.76
CA ASP A 100 18.85 3.03 7.56
C ASP A 100 17.45 2.80 6.97
N GLU A 101 16.44 3.54 7.43
CA GLU A 101 15.08 3.52 6.86
C GLU A 101 15.09 3.95 5.39
N ILE A 102 15.81 5.03 5.08
CA ILE A 102 16.00 5.52 3.72
C ILE A 102 16.60 4.41 2.86
N ARG A 103 17.70 3.80 3.29
CA ARG A 103 18.37 2.72 2.55
C ARG A 103 17.44 1.54 2.27
N LYS A 104 16.70 1.07 3.26
CA LYS A 104 15.75 -0.04 3.10
C LYS A 104 14.65 0.27 2.10
N ILE A 105 14.13 1.49 2.09
CA ILE A 105 13.14 1.92 1.09
C ILE A 105 13.76 1.95 -0.31
N LEU A 106 14.99 2.46 -0.45
CA LEU A 106 15.68 2.45 -1.74
C LEU A 106 15.99 1.04 -2.23
N GLU A 107 16.34 0.11 -1.33
CA GLU A 107 16.54 -1.31 -1.65
C GLU A 107 15.26 -1.98 -2.16
N VAL A 108 14.11 -1.71 -1.52
CA VAL A 108 12.82 -2.27 -1.95
C VAL A 108 12.33 -1.64 -3.27
N THR A 109 12.50 -0.33 -3.41
CA THR A 109 11.95 0.41 -4.56
C THR A 109 12.86 0.42 -5.78
N GLY A 110 14.16 0.18 -5.61
CA GLY A 110 15.18 0.27 -6.66
C GLY A 110 15.47 1.70 -7.12
N MET A 111 14.92 2.71 -6.44
CA MET A 111 15.12 4.12 -6.78
C MET A 111 16.43 4.66 -6.21
N THR A 112 16.93 5.75 -6.77
CA THR A 112 17.97 6.56 -6.13
C THR A 112 17.36 7.47 -5.06
N PHE A 113 18.18 7.96 -4.12
CA PHE A 113 17.74 8.90 -3.10
C PHE A 113 17.04 10.14 -3.69
N LYS A 114 17.64 10.72 -4.74
CA LYS A 114 17.14 11.93 -5.41
C LYS A 114 15.79 11.69 -6.08
N GLU A 115 15.57 10.49 -6.61
CA GLU A 115 14.30 10.12 -7.22
C GLU A 115 13.24 9.89 -6.13
N ALA A 116 13.50 9.02 -5.17
CA ALA A 116 12.51 8.63 -4.17
C ALA A 116 12.06 9.82 -3.31
N PHE A 117 13.00 10.63 -2.84
CA PHE A 117 12.75 11.69 -1.85
C PHE A 117 12.70 13.09 -2.44
N ARG A 118 12.45 13.21 -3.75
CA ARG A 118 12.07 14.50 -4.35
C ARG A 118 10.75 14.95 -3.72
N LEU A 119 10.75 16.13 -3.10
CA LEU A 119 9.54 16.74 -2.57
C LEU A 119 8.69 17.31 -3.70
N ASP A 120 7.38 17.33 -3.48
CA ASP A 120 6.50 18.15 -4.32
C ASP A 120 6.79 19.63 -4.04
N ASP A 121 6.97 20.43 -5.10
CA ASP A 121 7.40 21.83 -4.99
C ASP A 121 6.36 22.68 -4.24
N SER A 122 5.10 22.23 -4.18
CA SER A 122 4.02 22.87 -3.41
C SER A 122 4.12 22.69 -1.89
N VAL A 123 4.99 21.81 -1.37
CA VAL A 123 5.13 21.52 0.07
C VAL A 123 6.22 22.39 0.72
N LEU A 124 7.08 23.01 -0.08
CA LEU A 124 8.24 23.79 0.40
C LEU A 124 7.88 25.19 0.93
N GLU A 125 6.64 25.65 0.75
CA GLU A 125 6.21 26.99 1.21
C GLU A 125 5.89 27.02 2.71
N ASP A 126 5.49 25.90 3.32
CA ASP A 126 5.10 25.84 4.73
C ASP A 126 6.29 25.68 5.70
N CYS A 127 7.49 25.35 5.20
CA CYS A 127 8.68 25.15 6.03
C CYS A 127 9.50 26.43 6.27
N LYS A 128 9.12 27.58 5.71
CA LYS A 128 9.84 28.86 5.86
C LYS A 128 9.24 29.83 6.89
N ALA A 129 8.17 29.45 7.59
CA ALA A 129 7.44 30.35 8.49
C ALA A 129 7.80 30.17 9.99
N GLY A 130 9.07 29.90 10.29
CA GLY A 130 9.55 29.71 11.66
C GLY A 130 10.98 30.17 11.85
N ASP A 131 11.22 31.46 11.61
CA ASP A 131 12.37 32.22 12.14
C ASP A 131 11.86 33.22 13.19
#